data_AF-A0A349H4Z0-F1
#
_entry.id   AF-A0A349H4Z0-F1
#
_cell.length_a   1.000
_cell.length_b   1.000
_cell.length_c   1.000
_cell.angle_alpha   90.00
_cell.angle_beta   90.00
_cell.angle_gamma   90.00
#
_symmetry.space_group_name_H-M   'P 1'
#
loop_
_entity.id
_entity.type
_entity.pdbx_description
1 polymer ?
#
loop_
_entity_poly.entity_id
_entity_poly.type
_entity_poly.pdbx_seq_one_letter_code
_entity_poly.pdbx_strand_id
1 'polypeptide(L)'
;YRFYEARVPEGIYSGPSFETWRKKAEREQPRLLFFDRATLLAEAGPAADGEKFPDHLDLDGLKLPLRYRFAPGDDDDGITLTVPLAAVNQVDPKQLDWLVPGWQAERMAALLKALPKPVRRHFVPVPNYVQVLLEVMAPGERSLIEAMTRELQRMTGVAIPDEAWNVAAVPRHLQMRFRVVDAEDQELAVGRDWEALQQQLRGAARHSFAALPTPEFERAGLRDWDFGELPEEVSFVRNGIQLRGYPALAAEADGTLALRVLDSPMRAEAATRAGLRRLIGWRLGSVGKSLGRDLPNFQRMTLHYVGLGTQEQLREDVLDAILDRAFLTGEPLPRNPAAFAALLERGKTRLSAARAEIGQMAAEILEAYHDVRRLLRDAASPVWAEAVADIYHQLAHLVYPGFLRQTPPEWLPHLPRYLRAIAVRLNKLRQAPDKDRLRRSDILRLWAACQRQWAQDAVRERHNPELIHFRWLLEELRVSQFAQELKTITPVSVKRLEEQWKSLAR
;
A
#
# COMPACT_ATOMS: atom_id res chain seq x y z
N TYR A 1 0.77 48.07 12.92
CA TYR A 1 1.41 49.31 13.43
C TYR A 1 1.21 50.47 12.45
N ARG A 2 1.75 50.39 11.23
CA ARG A 2 1.64 51.44 10.19
C ARG A 2 0.20 51.89 9.88
N PHE A 3 -0.76 50.95 9.84
CA PHE A 3 -2.19 51.27 9.66
C PHE A 3 -2.73 52.31 10.65
N TYR A 4 -2.39 52.17 11.94
CA TYR A 4 -2.85 53.05 13.01
C TYR A 4 -2.02 54.34 13.07
N GLU A 5 -0.71 54.26 12.84
CA GLU A 5 0.20 55.41 12.78
C GLU A 5 -0.24 56.45 11.74
N ALA A 6 -0.73 56.01 10.57
CA ALA A 6 -1.21 56.90 9.53
C ALA A 6 -2.55 57.60 9.85
N ARG A 7 -3.28 57.15 10.89
CA ARG A 7 -4.65 57.60 11.21
C ARG A 7 -4.74 58.32 12.55
N VAL A 8 -3.88 57.99 13.50
CA VAL A 8 -3.82 58.62 14.82
C VAL A 8 -2.94 59.88 14.71
N PRO A 9 -3.48 61.08 14.98
CA PRO A 9 -2.70 62.31 14.92
C PRO A 9 -1.53 62.33 15.90
N GLU A 10 -0.48 63.07 15.54
CA GLU A 10 0.63 63.38 16.44
C GLU A 10 0.13 64.10 17.71
N GLY A 11 0.82 63.87 18.84
CA GLY A 11 0.46 64.47 20.13
C GLY A 11 -0.51 63.66 20.99
N ILE A 12 -0.88 62.44 20.58
CA ILE A 12 -1.65 61.49 21.40
C ILE A 12 -0.72 60.48 22.07
N TYR A 13 -0.41 60.71 23.34
CA TYR A 13 0.52 59.91 24.14
C TYR A 13 -0.09 59.29 25.41
N SER A 14 -1.41 59.31 25.55
CA SER A 14 -2.11 58.73 26.71
C SER A 14 -3.44 58.09 26.32
N GLY A 15 -3.88 57.08 27.06
CA GLY A 15 -5.19 56.42 26.85
C GLY A 15 -6.38 57.40 26.87
N PRO A 16 -6.47 58.34 27.84
CA PRO A 16 -7.55 59.33 27.88
C PRO A 16 -7.58 60.28 26.68
N SER A 17 -6.40 60.73 26.22
CA SER A 17 -6.33 61.60 25.02
C SER A 17 -6.68 60.84 23.74
N PHE A 18 -6.28 59.57 23.64
CA PHE A 18 -6.69 58.69 22.55
C PHE A 18 -8.20 58.48 22.53
N GLU A 19 -8.83 58.19 23.67
CA GLU A 19 -10.27 57.95 23.74
C GLU A 19 -11.11 59.19 23.40
N THR A 20 -10.65 60.37 23.82
CA THR A 20 -11.30 61.63 23.50
C THR A 20 -11.24 61.91 22.00
N TRP A 21 -10.07 61.71 21.39
CA TRP A 21 -9.90 61.83 19.95
C TRP A 21 -10.74 60.78 19.19
N ARG A 22 -10.67 59.50 19.58
CA ARG A 22 -11.39 58.40 18.93
C ARG A 22 -12.88 58.68 18.85
N LYS A 23 -13.51 59.07 19.97
CA LYS A 23 -14.94 59.40 20.02
C LYS A 23 -15.33 60.55 19.09
N LYS A 24 -14.44 61.51 18.87
CA LYS A 24 -14.68 62.62 17.93
C LYS A 24 -14.50 62.15 16.48
N ALA A 25 -13.41 61.44 16.20
CA ALA A 25 -13.09 60.96 14.86
C ALA A 25 -14.10 59.92 14.35
N GLU A 26 -14.57 59.00 15.22
CA GLU A 26 -15.56 57.97 14.88
C GLU A 26 -16.98 58.54 14.69
N ARG A 27 -17.28 59.76 15.15
CA ARG A 27 -18.55 60.42 14.81
C ARG A 27 -18.63 60.84 13.35
N GLU A 28 -17.50 61.21 12.77
CA GLU A 28 -17.39 61.60 11.36
C GLU A 28 -17.09 60.39 10.48
N GLN A 29 -16.25 59.46 10.95
CA GLN A 29 -15.88 58.25 10.25
C GLN A 29 -15.96 57.03 11.18
N PRO A 30 -17.13 56.38 11.29
CA PRO A 30 -17.38 55.29 12.26
C PRO A 30 -16.45 54.08 12.12
N ARG A 31 -15.85 53.90 10.95
CA ARG A 31 -14.94 52.79 10.63
C ARG A 31 -13.49 53.22 10.46
N LEU A 32 -13.10 54.42 10.91
CA LEU A 32 -11.74 54.96 10.73
C LEU A 32 -10.64 53.99 11.19
N LEU A 33 -10.84 53.34 12.34
CA LEU A 33 -9.89 52.40 12.94
C LEU A 33 -10.15 50.93 12.57
N PHE A 34 -11.13 50.66 11.71
CA PHE A 34 -11.46 49.31 11.29
C PHE A 34 -10.65 48.97 10.06
N PHE A 35 -9.99 47.81 10.09
CA PHE A 35 -9.42 47.25 8.88
C PHE A 35 -10.53 46.87 7.90
N ASP A 36 -10.41 47.31 6.65
CA ASP A 36 -11.16 46.71 5.56
C ASP A 36 -10.37 45.54 4.95
N ARG A 37 -11.07 44.67 4.23
CA ARG A 37 -10.48 43.49 3.61
C ARG A 37 -9.34 43.86 2.64
N ALA A 38 -9.49 44.96 1.91
CA ALA A 38 -8.49 45.42 0.96
C ALA A 38 -7.17 45.83 1.65
N THR A 39 -7.25 46.49 2.80
CA THR A 39 -6.10 46.95 3.58
C THR A 39 -5.36 45.79 4.25
N LEU A 40 -6.09 44.78 4.75
CA LEU A 40 -5.49 43.55 5.25
C LEU A 40 -4.73 42.79 4.15
N LEU A 41 -5.34 42.67 2.96
CA LEU A 41 -4.72 41.98 1.83
C LEU A 41 -3.54 42.77 1.22
N ALA A 42 -3.59 44.11 1.26
CA ALA A 42 -2.52 44.98 0.78
C ALA A 42 -1.26 44.93 1.66
N GLU A 43 -1.41 44.81 2.99
CA GLU A 43 -0.26 44.64 3.90
C GLU A 43 0.33 43.21 3.86
N ALA A 44 -0.47 42.19 3.49
CA ALA A 44 -0.02 40.80 3.39
C ALA A 44 0.74 40.46 2.09
N GLY A 45 0.52 41.22 1.01
CA GLY A 45 1.13 40.98 -0.29
C GLY A 45 0.35 39.93 -1.12
N PRO A 46 -0.19 40.28 -2.31
CA PRO A 46 -1.09 39.39 -3.06
C PRO A 46 -0.50 38.07 -3.56
N ALA A 47 0.83 37.98 -3.68
CA ALA A 47 1.51 36.85 -4.31
C ALA A 47 2.17 35.86 -3.33
N ALA A 48 2.43 36.26 -2.08
CA ALA A 48 3.21 35.46 -1.13
C ALA A 48 2.35 34.51 -0.26
N ASP A 49 1.06 34.82 -0.07
CA ASP A 49 0.15 33.99 0.74
C ASP A 49 -0.50 32.86 -0.05
N GLY A 50 -0.78 33.04 -1.35
CA GLY A 50 -1.44 32.02 -2.17
C GLY A 50 -0.61 30.75 -2.39
N GLU A 51 0.71 30.88 -2.50
CA GLU A 51 1.62 29.73 -2.59
C GLU A 51 1.78 29.02 -1.23
N LYS A 52 1.70 29.77 -0.12
CA LYS A 52 1.80 29.23 1.25
C LYS A 52 0.50 28.56 1.70
N PHE A 53 -0.63 29.12 1.32
CA PHE A 53 -1.98 28.69 1.68
C PHE A 53 -2.82 28.52 0.40
N PRO A 54 -2.53 27.49 -0.41
CA PRO A 54 -3.24 27.28 -1.66
C PRO A 54 -4.69 26.84 -1.42
N ASP A 55 -5.57 27.14 -2.38
CA ASP A 55 -6.97 26.68 -2.36
C ASP A 55 -7.11 25.18 -2.69
N HIS A 56 -6.04 24.55 -3.16
CA HIS A 56 -6.00 23.12 -3.48
C HIS A 56 -4.68 22.49 -3.02
N LEU A 57 -4.73 21.22 -2.62
CA LEU A 57 -3.57 20.37 -2.43
C LEU A 57 -3.39 19.49 -3.67
N ASP A 58 -2.21 19.52 -4.27
CA ASP A 58 -1.86 18.65 -5.40
C ASP A 58 -1.21 17.38 -4.84
N LEU A 59 -1.87 16.24 -5.01
CA LEU A 59 -1.40 14.92 -4.59
C LEU A 59 -1.15 14.08 -5.83
N ASP A 60 0.07 14.17 -6.37
CA ASP A 60 0.45 13.54 -7.65
C ASP A 60 -0.58 13.81 -8.76
N GLY A 61 -0.88 15.07 -9.07
CA GLY A 61 -1.83 15.47 -10.11
C GLY A 61 -3.30 15.44 -9.70
N LEU A 62 -3.62 14.88 -8.53
CA LEU A 62 -4.95 14.96 -7.94
C LEU A 62 -5.09 16.28 -7.17
N LYS A 63 -5.68 17.29 -7.82
CA LYS A 63 -5.92 18.61 -7.22
C LYS A 63 -7.18 18.62 -6.37
N LEU A 64 -7.02 18.52 -5.05
CA LEU A 64 -8.11 18.42 -4.09
C LEU A 64 -8.38 19.75 -3.36
N PRO A 65 -9.63 20.22 -3.26
CA PRO A 65 -9.94 21.48 -2.59
C PRO A 65 -9.55 21.52 -1.11
N LEU A 66 -9.01 22.65 -0.68
CA LEU A 66 -8.69 22.98 0.70
C LEU A 66 -9.65 24.05 1.23
N ARG A 67 -10.01 23.92 2.50
CA ARG A 67 -10.78 24.92 3.24
C ARG A 67 -10.04 25.26 4.54
N TYR A 68 -9.85 26.55 4.78
CA TYR A 68 -9.25 27.07 6.00
C TYR A 68 -10.33 27.67 6.91
N ARG A 69 -10.29 27.32 8.19
CA ARG A 69 -11.13 27.90 9.24
C ARG A 69 -10.25 28.24 10.43
N PHE A 70 -10.36 29.47 10.92
CA PHE A 70 -9.75 29.89 12.17
C PHE A 70 -10.84 30.04 13.22
N ALA A 71 -11.04 28.99 14.00
CA ALA A 71 -12.02 28.93 15.08
C ALA A 71 -11.45 28.10 16.24
N PRO A 72 -10.47 28.64 16.99
CA PRO A 72 -9.78 27.89 18.04
C PRO A 72 -10.75 27.23 19.02
N GLY A 73 -10.64 25.90 19.15
CA GLY A 73 -11.49 25.08 20.02
C GLY A 73 -12.61 24.32 19.30
N ASP A 74 -12.97 24.71 18.07
CA ASP A 74 -13.92 23.97 17.24
C ASP A 74 -13.25 22.73 16.61
N ASP A 75 -14.03 21.69 16.33
CA ASP A 75 -13.50 20.45 15.76
C ASP A 75 -12.96 20.63 14.32
N ASP A 76 -13.57 21.54 13.56
CA ASP A 76 -13.19 21.87 12.19
C ASP A 76 -12.25 23.08 12.07
N ASP A 77 -11.61 23.47 13.17
CA ASP A 77 -10.49 24.43 13.18
C ASP A 77 -9.28 23.91 12.37
N GLY A 78 -8.59 24.83 11.70
CA GLY A 78 -7.45 24.56 10.85
C GLY A 78 -7.81 24.31 9.39
N ILE A 79 -7.21 23.28 8.80
CA ILE A 79 -7.33 22.94 7.37
C ILE A 79 -8.18 21.69 7.17
N THR A 80 -9.08 21.76 6.19
CA THR A 80 -9.86 20.63 5.72
C THR A 80 -9.60 20.37 4.24
N LEU A 81 -9.14 19.15 3.91
CA LEU A 81 -9.06 18.62 2.56
C LEU A 81 -10.37 17.95 2.18
N THR A 82 -10.98 18.39 1.09
CA THR A 82 -12.19 17.77 0.54
C THR A 82 -11.82 16.72 -0.50
N VAL A 83 -12.24 15.48 -0.30
CA VAL A 83 -11.89 14.34 -1.16
C VAL A 83 -13.16 13.74 -1.75
N PRO A 84 -13.34 13.70 -3.09
CA PRO A 84 -14.44 12.95 -3.69
C PRO A 84 -14.32 11.45 -3.38
N LEU A 85 -15.45 10.77 -3.22
CA LEU A 85 -15.49 9.34 -2.96
C LEU A 85 -14.69 8.52 -3.98
N ALA A 86 -14.76 8.87 -5.27
CA ALA A 86 -14.02 8.21 -6.34
C ALA A 86 -12.49 8.38 -6.24
N ALA A 87 -12.00 9.40 -5.52
CA ALA A 87 -10.57 9.69 -5.38
C ALA A 87 -9.94 9.04 -4.14
N VAL A 88 -10.74 8.50 -3.21
CA VAL A 88 -10.28 7.99 -1.91
C VAL A 88 -9.15 6.96 -2.03
N ASN A 89 -9.18 6.09 -3.05
CA ASN A 89 -8.18 5.05 -3.26
C ASN A 89 -6.92 5.54 -4.01
N GLN A 90 -6.95 6.77 -4.53
CA GLN A 90 -5.82 7.38 -5.25
C GLN A 90 -4.97 8.29 -4.37
N VAL A 91 -5.50 8.69 -3.21
CA VAL A 91 -4.77 9.54 -2.25
C VAL A 91 -3.71 8.72 -1.53
N ASP A 92 -2.43 9.07 -1.75
CA ASP A 92 -1.32 8.52 -0.97
C ASP A 92 -1.27 9.19 0.43
N PRO A 93 -1.47 8.42 1.53
CA PRO A 93 -1.40 8.96 2.88
C PRO A 93 -0.08 9.66 3.20
N LYS A 94 1.04 9.26 2.59
CA LYS A 94 2.36 9.83 2.89
C LYS A 94 2.45 11.32 2.60
N GLN A 95 1.71 11.79 1.60
CA GLN A 95 1.74 13.20 1.21
C GLN A 95 0.88 14.08 2.13
N LEU A 96 -0.10 13.50 2.85
CA LEU A 96 -1.07 14.25 3.66
C LEU A 96 -0.42 14.89 4.91
N ASP A 97 0.60 14.24 5.47
CA ASP A 97 1.28 14.70 6.69
C ASP A 97 2.07 15.99 6.51
N TRP A 98 2.40 16.35 5.27
CA TRP A 98 3.17 17.56 4.93
C TRP A 98 2.35 18.84 5.09
N LEU A 99 1.02 18.75 5.15
CA LEU A 99 0.11 19.91 5.12
C LEU A 99 0.42 20.83 3.92
N VAL A 100 0.18 22.13 4.09
CA VAL A 100 0.48 23.18 3.12
C VAL A 100 1.78 23.90 3.46
N PRO A 101 2.47 24.52 2.48
CA PRO A 101 3.78 25.14 2.72
C PRO A 101 3.80 26.15 3.88
N GLY A 102 2.71 26.91 4.05
CA GLY A 102 2.54 27.90 5.12
C GLY A 102 2.53 27.34 6.54
N TRP A 103 2.27 26.03 6.71
CA TRP A 103 2.22 25.37 8.02
C TRP A 103 3.31 24.32 8.24
N GLN A 104 4.15 24.04 7.25
CA GLN A 104 5.23 23.05 7.38
C GLN A 104 6.18 23.37 8.55
N ALA A 105 6.60 24.63 8.68
CA ALA A 105 7.48 25.07 9.77
C ALA A 105 6.87 24.82 11.16
N GLU A 106 5.61 25.20 11.34
CA GLU A 106 4.89 25.04 12.61
C GLU A 106 4.62 23.56 12.92
N ARG A 107 4.25 22.78 11.90
CA ARG A 107 4.05 21.32 11.99
C ARG A 107 5.33 20.60 12.41
N MET A 108 6.45 20.86 11.74
CA MET A 108 7.76 20.28 12.09
C MET A 108 8.18 20.67 13.51
N ALA A 109 8.00 21.94 13.90
CA ALA A 109 8.31 22.41 15.24
C ALA A 109 7.44 21.71 16.32
N ALA A 110 6.15 21.54 16.05
CA ALA A 110 5.23 20.85 16.96
C ALA A 110 5.60 19.37 17.13
N LEU A 111 5.92 18.68 16.04
CA LEU A 111 6.39 17.29 16.07
C LEU A 111 7.68 17.14 16.88
N LEU A 112 8.68 18.00 16.66
CA LEU A 112 9.93 17.99 17.45
C LEU A 112 9.67 18.26 18.94
N LYS A 113 8.77 19.18 19.26
CA LYS A 113 8.39 19.48 20.66
C LYS A 113 7.66 18.31 21.32
N ALA A 114 6.88 17.54 20.55
CA ALA A 114 6.15 16.37 21.01
C ALA A 114 7.03 15.14 21.29
N LEU A 115 8.28 15.12 20.81
CA LEU A 115 9.22 14.03 21.08
C LEU A 115 9.49 13.86 22.60
N PRO A 116 9.71 12.61 23.07
CA PRO A 116 10.13 12.33 24.44
C PRO A 116 11.38 13.11 24.82
N LYS A 117 11.45 13.58 26.08
CA LYS A 117 12.56 14.39 26.62
C LYS A 117 13.96 13.83 26.29
N PRO A 118 14.23 12.50 26.38
CA PRO A 118 15.55 11.94 26.05
C PRO A 118 15.98 12.14 24.60
N VAL A 119 15.01 12.16 23.67
CA VAL A 119 15.23 12.36 22.23
C VAL A 119 15.23 13.85 21.90
N ARG A 120 14.21 14.58 22.36
CA ARG A 120 14.01 16.01 22.06
C ARG A 120 15.20 16.90 22.40
N ARG A 121 15.93 16.61 23.48
CA ARG A 121 17.10 17.40 23.92
C ARG A 121 18.20 17.50 22.85
N HIS A 122 18.26 16.55 21.90
CA HIS A 122 19.22 16.55 20.81
C HIS A 122 18.83 17.50 19.66
N PHE A 123 17.62 18.06 19.69
CA PHE A 123 17.06 18.92 18.64
C PHE A 123 16.72 20.32 19.18
N VAL A 124 17.46 20.79 20.17
CA VAL A 124 17.32 22.13 20.76
C VAL A 124 18.51 22.97 20.33
N PRO A 125 18.32 24.20 19.79
CA PRO A 125 17.04 24.91 19.60
C PRO A 125 16.21 24.39 18.42
N VAL A 126 14.92 24.12 18.64
CA VAL A 126 13.99 23.60 17.62
C VAL A 126 13.96 24.45 16.33
N PRO A 127 13.95 25.80 16.37
CA PRO A 127 13.91 26.61 15.16
C PRO A 127 15.08 26.36 14.20
N ASN A 128 16.28 26.08 14.73
CA ASN A 128 17.47 25.84 13.90
C ASN A 128 17.31 24.57 13.07
N TYR A 129 16.78 23.51 13.67
CA TYR A 129 16.53 22.25 12.96
C TYR A 129 15.41 22.41 11.94
N VAL A 130 14.32 23.09 12.30
CA VAL A 130 13.20 23.33 11.37
C VAL A 130 13.66 24.10 10.14
N GLN A 131 14.50 25.12 10.30
CA GLN A 131 15.04 25.88 9.17
C GLN A 131 15.81 24.99 8.20
N VAL A 132 16.72 24.15 8.72
CA VAL A 132 17.48 23.23 7.86
C VAL A 132 16.57 22.20 7.19
N LEU A 133 15.57 21.67 7.91
CA LEU A 133 14.62 20.71 7.35
C LEU A 133 13.83 21.33 6.18
N LEU A 134 13.37 22.57 6.29
CA LEU A 134 12.67 23.28 5.21
C LEU A 134 13.55 23.51 3.97
N GLU A 135 14.87 23.62 4.13
CA GLU A 135 15.80 23.82 3.02
C GLU A 135 16.14 22.52 2.29
N VAL A 136 16.11 21.38 2.97
CA VAL A 136 16.59 20.08 2.45
C VAL A 136 15.47 19.07 2.17
N MET A 137 14.24 19.36 2.59
CA MET A 137 13.09 18.48 2.44
C MET A 137 12.03 19.09 1.54
N ALA A 138 11.41 18.23 0.74
CA ALA A 138 10.22 18.55 -0.04
C ALA A 138 9.25 17.36 0.02
N PRO A 139 7.93 17.59 -0.16
CA PRO A 139 6.98 16.51 -0.39
C PRO A 139 7.42 15.58 -1.52
N GLY A 140 7.09 14.30 -1.41
CA GLY A 140 7.45 13.27 -2.39
C GLY A 140 7.08 11.88 -1.89
N GLU A 141 7.91 10.88 -2.20
CA GLU A 141 7.62 9.45 -1.92
C GLU A 141 7.59 9.04 -0.43
N ARG A 142 7.87 9.97 0.49
CA ARG A 142 8.00 9.73 1.94
C ARG A 142 7.07 10.63 2.74
N SER A 143 6.63 10.12 3.88
CA SER A 143 5.90 10.95 4.84
C SER A 143 6.81 12.03 5.44
N LEU A 144 6.20 13.09 5.97
CA LEU A 144 6.93 14.15 6.67
C LEU A 144 7.78 13.55 7.80
N ILE A 145 7.23 12.63 8.58
CA ILE A 145 7.91 11.98 9.71
C ILE A 145 9.08 11.11 9.24
N GLU A 146 8.91 10.31 8.18
CA GLU A 146 9.98 9.51 7.59
C GLU A 146 11.13 10.40 7.09
N ALA A 147 10.80 11.49 6.39
CA ALA A 147 11.77 12.42 5.87
C ALA A 147 12.51 13.18 7.00
N MET A 148 11.78 13.66 8.02
CA MET A 148 12.37 14.28 9.21
C MET A 148 13.29 13.30 9.95
N THR A 149 12.85 12.06 10.17
CA THR A 149 13.62 11.03 10.87
C THR A 149 14.97 10.80 10.18
N ARG A 150 14.94 10.63 8.85
CA ARG A 150 16.16 10.44 8.05
C ARG A 150 17.10 11.63 8.15
N GLU A 151 16.60 12.84 7.92
CA GLU A 151 17.45 14.04 7.89
C GLU A 151 18.00 14.39 9.28
N LEU A 152 17.19 14.29 10.33
CA LEU A 152 17.63 14.52 11.71
C LEU A 152 18.70 13.49 12.13
N GLN A 153 18.52 12.22 11.77
CA GLN A 153 19.53 11.19 12.02
C GLN A 153 20.81 11.45 11.22
N ARG A 154 20.71 11.88 9.96
CA ARG A 154 21.88 12.24 9.14
C ARG A 154 22.65 13.42 9.73
N MET A 155 21.94 14.42 10.26
CA MET A 155 22.53 15.63 10.86
C MET A 155 23.17 15.37 12.23
N THR A 156 22.59 14.48 13.05
CA THR A 156 22.97 14.34 14.47
C THR A 156 23.55 12.98 14.86
N GLY A 157 23.40 11.96 14.00
CA GLY A 157 23.69 10.56 14.31
C GLY A 157 22.68 9.89 15.24
N VAL A 158 21.70 10.63 15.78
CA VAL A 158 20.72 10.12 16.74
C VAL A 158 19.60 9.40 15.99
N ALA A 159 19.41 8.11 16.29
CA ALA A 159 18.25 7.37 15.80
C ALA A 159 16.99 7.79 16.56
N ILE A 160 15.92 8.11 15.82
CA ILE A 160 14.60 8.39 16.38
C ILE A 160 13.74 7.14 16.11
N PRO A 161 13.32 6.39 17.14
CA PRO A 161 12.39 5.28 16.98
C PRO A 161 11.01 5.80 16.50
N ASP A 162 10.30 5.06 15.66
CA ASP A 162 9.01 5.50 15.11
C ASP A 162 7.98 5.76 16.21
N GLU A 163 8.04 4.98 17.30
CA GLU A 163 7.15 5.10 18.45
C GLU A 163 7.41 6.37 19.27
N ALA A 164 8.52 7.08 19.01
CA ALA A 164 8.82 8.34 19.65
C ALA A 164 8.00 9.50 19.08
N TRP A 165 7.46 9.38 17.86
CA TRP A 165 6.65 10.42 17.24
C TRP A 165 5.22 10.43 17.81
N ASN A 166 4.92 11.42 18.66
CA ASN A 166 3.60 11.58 19.25
C ASN A 166 2.74 12.58 18.43
N VAL A 167 2.17 12.11 17.32
CA VAL A 167 1.31 12.93 16.44
C VAL A 167 0.07 13.43 17.17
N ALA A 168 -0.48 12.64 18.10
CA ALA A 168 -1.67 13.00 18.87
C ALA A 168 -1.45 14.23 19.79
N ALA A 169 -0.20 14.54 20.16
CA ALA A 169 0.15 15.71 20.94
C ALA A 169 0.30 17.00 20.10
N VAL A 170 0.28 16.91 18.76
CA VAL A 170 0.33 18.08 17.88
C VAL A 170 -1.02 18.83 17.94
N PRO A 171 -1.04 20.17 18.02
CA PRO A 171 -2.29 20.94 17.97
C PRO A 171 -3.21 20.56 16.80
N ARG A 172 -4.53 20.53 17.03
CA ARG A 172 -5.51 20.05 16.05
C ARG A 172 -5.49 20.85 14.75
N HIS A 173 -5.24 22.16 14.80
CA HIS A 173 -5.15 23.01 13.61
C HIS A 173 -3.96 22.66 12.69
N LEU A 174 -2.94 21.99 13.24
CA LEU A 174 -1.79 21.43 12.51
C LEU A 174 -1.95 19.93 12.19
N GLN A 175 -3.17 19.41 12.27
CA GLN A 175 -3.51 18.09 11.76
C GLN A 175 -4.45 18.33 10.57
N MET A 176 -4.24 17.62 9.46
CA MET A 176 -5.15 17.72 8.33
C MET A 176 -6.51 17.15 8.74
N ARG A 177 -7.59 17.86 8.45
CA ARG A 177 -8.95 17.31 8.52
C ARG A 177 -9.37 16.89 7.12
N PHE A 178 -10.15 15.83 7.02
CA PHE A 178 -10.65 15.28 5.77
C PHE A 178 -12.16 15.32 5.75
N ARG A 179 -12.73 15.71 4.61
CA ARG A 179 -14.15 15.65 4.31
C ARG A 179 -14.33 14.84 3.03
N VAL A 180 -14.93 13.65 3.14
CA VAL A 180 -15.21 12.82 1.97
C VAL A 180 -16.62 13.07 1.48
N VAL A 181 -16.77 13.31 0.18
CA VAL A 181 -18.05 13.70 -0.44
C VAL A 181 -18.45 12.81 -1.60
N ASP A 182 -19.75 12.71 -1.88
CA ASP A 182 -20.27 12.07 -3.08
C ASP A 182 -20.19 12.98 -4.33
N ALA A 183 -20.90 12.60 -5.41
CA ALA A 183 -20.90 13.35 -6.66
C ALA A 183 -21.71 14.66 -6.56
N GLU A 184 -22.61 14.75 -5.59
CA GLU A 184 -23.51 15.86 -5.30
C GLU A 184 -22.96 16.79 -4.18
N ASP A 185 -21.69 16.60 -3.78
CA ASP A 185 -21.00 17.29 -2.69
C ASP A 185 -21.65 17.06 -1.30
N GLN A 186 -22.40 15.98 -1.12
CA GLN A 186 -22.91 15.58 0.20
C GLN A 186 -21.80 14.92 1.01
N GLU A 187 -21.71 15.26 2.29
CA GLU A 187 -20.71 14.69 3.19
C GLU A 187 -21.05 13.23 3.55
N LEU A 188 -20.13 12.32 3.21
CA LEU A 188 -20.24 10.89 3.51
C LEU A 188 -19.52 10.52 4.79
N ALA A 189 -18.34 11.10 5.01
CA ALA A 189 -17.55 10.89 6.20
C ALA A 189 -16.59 12.05 6.45
N VAL A 190 -16.19 12.18 7.70
CA VAL A 190 -15.38 13.31 8.13
C VAL A 190 -14.51 12.93 9.33
N GLY A 191 -13.27 13.43 9.36
CA GLY A 191 -12.34 13.06 10.43
C GLY A 191 -10.91 13.53 10.17
N ARG A 192 -9.97 13.12 11.02
CA ARG A 192 -8.53 13.44 10.91
C ARG A 192 -7.65 12.21 10.71
N ASP A 193 -8.24 11.02 10.84
CA ASP A 193 -7.59 9.74 10.55
C ASP A 193 -7.95 9.33 9.11
N TRP A 194 -7.07 9.69 8.16
CA TRP A 194 -7.28 9.36 6.75
C TRP A 194 -7.33 7.85 6.53
N GLU A 195 -6.50 7.07 7.23
CA GLU A 195 -6.46 5.62 7.04
C GLU A 195 -7.77 4.97 7.46
N ALA A 196 -8.35 5.39 8.59
CA ALA A 196 -9.65 4.92 9.04
C ALA A 196 -10.77 5.31 8.04
N LEU A 197 -10.78 6.55 7.56
CA LEU A 197 -11.75 7.02 6.57
C LEU A 197 -11.63 6.26 5.25
N GLN A 198 -10.40 6.07 4.76
CA GLN A 198 -10.11 5.34 3.54
C GLN A 198 -10.53 3.87 3.66
N GLN A 199 -10.24 3.22 4.78
CA GLN A 199 -10.64 1.84 5.04
C GLN A 199 -12.17 1.70 5.08
N GLN A 200 -12.87 2.62 5.75
CA GLN A 200 -14.33 2.64 5.84
C GLN A 200 -14.98 2.78 4.46
N LEU A 201 -14.48 3.69 3.63
CA LEU A 201 -15.11 4.06 2.36
C LEU A 201 -14.56 3.30 1.15
N ARG A 202 -13.52 2.48 1.32
CA ARG A 202 -12.77 1.86 0.22
C ARG A 202 -13.65 1.11 -0.78
N GLY A 203 -14.57 0.29 -0.27
CA GLY A 203 -15.52 -0.45 -1.10
C GLY A 203 -16.41 0.49 -1.91
N ALA A 204 -17.00 1.49 -1.26
CA ALA A 204 -17.86 2.48 -1.92
C ALA A 204 -17.07 3.32 -2.95
N ALA A 205 -15.83 3.70 -2.64
CA ALA A 205 -14.91 4.39 -3.53
C ALA A 205 -14.68 3.63 -4.83
N ARG A 206 -14.45 2.32 -4.75
CA ARG A 206 -14.27 1.46 -5.94
C ARG A 206 -15.51 1.42 -6.82
N HIS A 207 -16.69 1.28 -6.22
CA HIS A 207 -17.94 1.26 -6.97
C HIS A 207 -18.21 2.64 -7.59
N SER A 208 -17.99 3.71 -6.84
CA SER A 208 -18.13 5.09 -7.32
C SER A 208 -17.15 5.40 -8.46
N PHE A 209 -15.95 4.83 -8.42
CA PHE A 209 -14.96 4.96 -9.47
C PHE A 209 -15.35 4.14 -10.71
N ALA A 210 -15.74 2.88 -10.54
CA ALA A 210 -16.16 2.02 -11.65
C ALA A 210 -17.45 2.49 -12.35
N ALA A 211 -18.23 3.39 -11.73
CA ALA A 211 -19.42 4.01 -12.33
C ALA A 211 -19.12 5.33 -13.07
N LEU A 212 -17.84 5.71 -13.18
CA LEU A 212 -17.42 6.89 -13.94
C LEU A 212 -17.65 6.68 -15.43
N PRO A 213 -18.19 7.67 -16.17
CA PRO A 213 -18.39 7.52 -17.61
C PRO A 213 -17.03 7.53 -18.33
N THR A 214 -16.45 6.34 -18.56
CA THR A 214 -15.24 6.15 -19.36
C THR A 214 -15.53 5.34 -20.63
N PRO A 215 -16.37 5.88 -21.55
CA PRO A 215 -16.97 5.10 -22.64
C PRO A 215 -15.95 4.47 -23.61
N GLU A 216 -14.78 5.07 -23.79
CA GLU A 216 -13.70 4.52 -24.64
C GLU A 216 -13.13 3.20 -24.10
N PHE A 217 -13.19 2.99 -22.77
CA PHE A 217 -12.58 1.86 -22.07
C PHE A 217 -13.60 1.07 -21.23
N GLU A 218 -14.89 1.21 -21.53
CA GLU A 218 -15.97 0.45 -20.91
C GLU A 218 -16.76 -0.32 -21.97
N ARG A 219 -16.27 -1.53 -22.27
CA ARG A 219 -16.86 -2.41 -23.29
C ARG A 219 -16.91 -3.84 -22.76
N ALA A 220 -18.11 -4.42 -22.68
CA ALA A 220 -18.33 -5.78 -22.20
C ALA A 220 -18.54 -6.78 -23.35
N GLY A 221 -18.59 -8.08 -23.02
CA GLY A 221 -18.89 -9.13 -23.99
C GLY A 221 -17.76 -9.43 -24.97
N LEU A 222 -16.53 -9.04 -24.64
CA LEU A 222 -15.37 -9.23 -25.49
C LEU A 222 -14.99 -10.70 -25.55
N ARG A 223 -14.69 -11.14 -26.77
CA ARG A 223 -14.20 -12.50 -27.07
C ARG A 223 -12.87 -12.50 -27.78
N ASP A 224 -12.37 -11.32 -28.12
CA ASP A 224 -11.10 -11.14 -28.79
C ASP A 224 -10.48 -9.76 -28.50
N TRP A 225 -9.26 -9.53 -28.99
CA TRP A 225 -8.56 -8.24 -28.98
C TRP A 225 -9.00 -7.36 -30.16
N ASP A 226 -10.19 -6.79 -30.07
CA ASP A 226 -10.80 -5.91 -31.09
C ASP A 226 -11.05 -4.48 -30.55
N PHE A 227 -10.27 -4.06 -29.56
CA PHE A 227 -10.36 -2.74 -28.91
C PHE A 227 -9.18 -1.81 -29.19
N GLY A 228 -8.18 -2.24 -29.97
CA GLY A 228 -7.00 -1.42 -30.22
C GLY A 228 -6.03 -1.38 -29.04
N GLU A 229 -5.50 -0.20 -28.71
CA GLU A 229 -4.49 -0.03 -27.68
C GLU A 229 -5.12 0.16 -26.29
N LEU A 230 -4.45 -0.39 -25.27
CA LEU A 230 -4.79 -0.29 -23.86
C LEU A 230 -3.74 0.60 -23.17
N PRO A 231 -3.95 1.92 -23.08
CA PRO A 231 -2.95 2.83 -22.54
C PRO A 231 -2.62 2.50 -21.08
N GLU A 232 -1.43 2.90 -20.62
CA GLU A 232 -0.97 2.64 -19.25
C GLU A 232 -1.85 3.32 -18.22
N GLU A 233 -2.25 4.56 -18.50
CA GLU A 233 -3.07 5.40 -17.67
C GLU A 233 -3.96 6.28 -18.56
N VAL A 234 -5.15 6.59 -18.08
CA VAL A 234 -6.05 7.61 -18.66
C VAL A 234 -6.37 8.65 -17.60
N SER A 235 -6.44 9.91 -18.00
CA SER A 235 -6.88 11.01 -17.14
C SER A 235 -8.24 11.51 -17.58
N PHE A 236 -9.12 11.79 -16.63
CA PHE A 236 -10.43 12.40 -16.90
C PHE A 236 -10.84 13.31 -15.74
N VAL A 237 -11.73 14.26 -16.02
CA VAL A 237 -12.15 15.27 -15.05
C VAL A 237 -13.55 14.98 -14.56
N ARG A 238 -13.76 14.95 -13.24
CA ARG A 238 -15.09 14.91 -12.61
C ARG A 238 -15.19 15.98 -11.54
N ASN A 239 -16.23 16.81 -11.60
CA ASN A 239 -16.44 17.94 -10.67
C ASN A 239 -15.20 18.84 -10.52
N GLY A 240 -14.47 19.08 -11.62
CA GLY A 240 -13.24 19.90 -11.64
C GLY A 240 -11.99 19.20 -11.11
N ILE A 241 -12.09 17.93 -10.69
CA ILE A 241 -10.97 17.14 -10.15
C ILE A 241 -10.49 16.16 -11.21
N GLN A 242 -9.19 16.21 -11.51
CA GLN A 242 -8.53 15.29 -12.43
C GLN A 242 -8.28 13.97 -11.71
N LEU A 243 -8.93 12.90 -12.19
CA LEU A 243 -8.76 11.54 -11.72
C LEU A 243 -7.90 10.76 -12.71
N ARG A 244 -7.13 9.80 -12.18
CA ARG A 244 -6.38 8.84 -12.98
C ARG A 244 -7.08 7.50 -12.97
N GLY A 245 -7.06 6.81 -14.10
CA GLY A 245 -7.61 5.48 -14.25
C GLY A 245 -6.67 4.59 -15.02
N TYR A 246 -6.74 3.30 -14.74
CA TYR A 246 -5.84 2.29 -15.31
C TYR A 246 -6.69 1.30 -16.11
N PRO A 247 -6.72 1.43 -17.45
CA PRO A 247 -7.46 0.51 -18.31
C PRO A 247 -6.95 -0.92 -18.17
N ALA A 248 -7.88 -1.86 -18.09
CA ALA A 248 -7.61 -3.27 -17.87
C ALA A 248 -8.51 -4.16 -18.73
N LEU A 249 -7.95 -5.30 -19.17
CA LEU A 249 -8.72 -6.39 -19.77
C LEU A 249 -9.20 -7.32 -18.65
N ALA A 250 -10.42 -7.13 -18.17
CA ALA A 250 -10.99 -7.90 -17.06
C ALA A 250 -11.69 -9.17 -17.54
N ALA A 251 -11.53 -10.26 -16.78
CA ALA A 251 -12.32 -11.48 -16.95
C ALA A 251 -13.64 -11.38 -16.16
N GLU A 252 -14.76 -11.59 -16.85
CA GLU A 252 -16.11 -11.50 -16.26
C GLU A 252 -16.61 -12.87 -15.78
N ALA A 253 -17.58 -12.86 -14.86
CA ALA A 253 -18.15 -14.09 -14.28
C ALA A 253 -18.94 -14.92 -15.31
N ASP A 254 -19.50 -14.29 -16.33
CA ASP A 254 -20.22 -14.93 -17.44
C ASP A 254 -19.30 -15.64 -18.46
N GLY A 255 -17.99 -15.63 -18.20
CA GLY A 255 -16.98 -16.21 -19.07
C GLY A 255 -16.50 -15.28 -20.18
N THR A 256 -17.03 -14.06 -20.33
CA THR A 256 -16.55 -13.09 -21.32
C THR A 256 -15.37 -12.25 -20.79
N LEU A 257 -14.86 -11.35 -21.62
CA LEU A 257 -13.91 -10.31 -21.24
C LEU A 257 -14.58 -8.94 -21.30
N ALA A 258 -14.05 -7.98 -20.56
CA ALA A 258 -14.47 -6.60 -20.65
C ALA A 258 -13.27 -5.64 -20.53
N LEU A 259 -13.38 -4.48 -21.16
CA LEU A 259 -12.57 -3.33 -20.79
C LEU A 259 -13.20 -2.66 -19.56
N ARG A 260 -12.34 -2.39 -18.58
CA ARG A 260 -12.65 -1.68 -17.34
C ARG A 260 -11.55 -0.69 -17.05
N VAL A 261 -11.91 0.46 -16.50
CA VAL A 261 -10.93 1.39 -15.91
C VAL A 261 -10.93 1.17 -14.40
N LEU A 262 -9.76 0.85 -13.84
CA LEU A 262 -9.59 0.63 -12.40
C LEU A 262 -8.85 1.80 -11.74
N ASP A 263 -9.03 1.93 -10.43
CA ASP A 263 -8.46 3.00 -9.59
C ASP A 263 -7.03 2.74 -9.13
N SER A 264 -6.44 1.60 -9.52
CA SER A 264 -5.10 1.17 -9.09
C SER A 264 -4.36 0.46 -10.22
N PRO A 265 -3.08 0.79 -10.47
CA PRO A 265 -2.28 0.14 -11.50
C PRO A 265 -2.07 -1.35 -11.20
N MET A 266 -1.85 -1.70 -9.92
CA MET A 266 -1.71 -3.09 -9.49
C MET A 266 -2.99 -3.90 -9.76
N ARG A 267 -4.16 -3.33 -9.48
CA ARG A 267 -5.44 -3.99 -9.75
C ARG A 267 -5.67 -4.14 -11.26
N ALA A 268 -5.32 -3.14 -12.05
CA ALA A 268 -5.40 -3.20 -13.51
C ALA A 268 -4.49 -4.26 -14.10
N GLU A 269 -3.25 -4.39 -13.61
CA GLU A 269 -2.33 -5.44 -14.02
C GLU A 269 -2.87 -6.83 -13.65
N ALA A 270 -3.34 -7.01 -12.41
CA ALA A 270 -3.90 -8.29 -11.96
C ALA A 270 -5.15 -8.70 -12.77
N ALA A 271 -6.05 -7.76 -13.03
CA ALA A 271 -7.22 -7.98 -13.88
C ALA A 271 -6.81 -8.33 -15.31
N THR A 272 -5.88 -7.57 -15.89
CA THR A 272 -5.36 -7.79 -17.25
C THR A 272 -4.68 -9.14 -17.38
N ARG A 273 -3.88 -9.57 -16.39
CA ARG A 273 -3.26 -10.89 -16.36
C ARG A 273 -4.31 -12.00 -16.40
N ALA A 274 -5.36 -11.90 -15.58
CA ALA A 274 -6.46 -12.85 -15.58
C ALA A 274 -7.23 -12.86 -16.92
N GLY A 275 -7.52 -11.68 -17.49
CA GLY A 275 -8.15 -11.56 -18.81
C GLY A 275 -7.30 -12.13 -19.93
N LEU A 276 -5.98 -11.92 -19.89
CA LEU A 276 -5.03 -12.48 -20.84
C LEU A 276 -4.98 -14.00 -20.78
N ARG A 277 -4.97 -14.63 -19.60
CA ARG A 277 -5.02 -16.11 -19.50
C ARG A 277 -6.24 -16.66 -20.24
N ARG A 278 -7.41 -16.05 -20.05
CA ARG A 278 -8.64 -16.43 -20.75
C ARG A 278 -8.54 -16.22 -22.25
N LEU A 279 -8.07 -15.04 -22.68
CA LEU A 279 -7.90 -14.72 -24.11
C LEU A 279 -6.91 -15.68 -24.80
N ILE A 280 -5.78 -15.96 -24.16
CA ILE A 280 -4.79 -16.94 -24.62
C ILE A 280 -5.43 -18.32 -24.72
N GLY A 281 -6.18 -18.73 -23.70
CA GLY A 281 -6.91 -20.00 -23.70
C GLY A 281 -7.82 -20.15 -24.93
N TRP A 282 -8.54 -19.08 -25.31
CA TRP A 282 -9.36 -19.07 -26.53
C TRP A 282 -8.51 -19.14 -27.80
N ARG A 283 -7.43 -18.37 -27.88
CA ARG A 283 -6.52 -18.34 -29.03
C ARG A 283 -5.79 -19.66 -29.26
N LEU A 284 -5.56 -20.45 -28.21
CA LEU A 284 -5.01 -21.80 -28.31
C LEU A 284 -6.01 -22.82 -28.86
N GLY A 285 -7.32 -22.53 -28.86
CA GLY A 285 -8.34 -23.40 -29.46
C GLY A 285 -8.29 -24.85 -28.96
N SER A 286 -8.11 -25.80 -29.87
CA SER A 286 -8.04 -27.23 -29.56
C SER A 286 -6.81 -27.60 -28.71
N VAL A 287 -5.68 -26.88 -28.88
CA VAL A 287 -4.47 -27.08 -28.07
C VAL A 287 -4.76 -26.73 -26.61
N GLY A 288 -5.45 -25.61 -26.37
CA GLY A 288 -5.87 -25.21 -25.02
C GLY A 288 -6.83 -26.23 -24.38
N LYS A 289 -7.83 -26.69 -25.14
CA LYS A 289 -8.74 -27.76 -24.68
C LYS A 289 -8.03 -29.08 -24.40
N SER A 290 -6.99 -29.41 -25.14
CA SER A 290 -6.18 -30.62 -24.90
C SER A 290 -5.34 -30.47 -23.64
N LEU A 291 -4.68 -29.32 -23.47
CA LEU A 291 -3.88 -28.97 -22.30
C LEU A 291 -4.70 -29.08 -21.00
N GLY A 292 -5.93 -28.56 -21.00
CA GLY A 292 -6.81 -28.64 -19.84
C GLY A 292 -7.27 -30.06 -19.52
N ARG A 293 -7.38 -30.98 -20.50
CA ARG A 293 -7.83 -32.37 -20.28
C ARG A 293 -6.71 -33.29 -19.81
N ASP A 294 -5.55 -33.16 -20.44
CA ASP A 294 -4.40 -34.03 -20.23
C ASP A 294 -3.30 -33.26 -19.49
N LEU A 295 -3.35 -33.25 -18.16
CA LEU A 295 -2.30 -32.64 -17.35
C LEU A 295 -1.35 -33.74 -16.84
N PRO A 296 -0.01 -33.58 -16.97
CA PRO A 296 0.94 -34.56 -16.46
C PRO A 296 0.71 -34.85 -14.98
N ASN A 297 0.74 -36.13 -14.58
CA ASN A 297 0.58 -36.58 -13.19
C ASN A 297 -0.75 -36.18 -12.50
N PHE A 298 -1.77 -35.72 -13.25
CA PHE A 298 -2.95 -35.08 -12.65
C PHE A 298 -3.77 -35.97 -11.73
N GLN A 299 -3.99 -37.23 -12.08
CA GLN A 299 -4.71 -38.16 -11.21
C GLN A 299 -4.02 -38.30 -9.84
N ARG A 300 -2.69 -38.44 -9.82
CA ARG A 300 -1.92 -38.51 -8.57
C ARG A 300 -2.02 -37.21 -7.78
N MET A 301 -1.90 -36.07 -8.45
CA MET A 301 -2.09 -34.76 -7.82
C MET A 301 -3.46 -34.63 -7.15
N THR A 302 -4.53 -35.10 -7.80
CA THR A 302 -5.89 -35.02 -7.22
C THR A 302 -6.05 -35.83 -5.95
N LEU A 303 -5.38 -36.99 -5.83
CA LEU A 303 -5.39 -37.81 -4.61
C LEU A 303 -4.70 -37.09 -3.44
N HIS A 304 -3.61 -36.37 -3.72
CA HIS A 304 -2.88 -35.62 -2.70
C HIS A 304 -3.52 -34.27 -2.35
N TYR A 305 -4.39 -33.74 -3.22
CA TYR A 305 -5.11 -32.49 -3.03
C TYR A 305 -6.39 -32.62 -2.19
N VAL A 306 -6.79 -33.86 -1.84
CA VAL A 306 -7.99 -34.11 -1.02
C VAL A 306 -7.91 -33.37 0.31
N GLY A 307 -8.94 -32.56 0.59
CA GLY A 307 -9.04 -31.73 1.79
C GLY A 307 -8.39 -30.33 1.67
N LEU A 308 -7.79 -29.99 0.53
CA LEU A 308 -7.40 -28.61 0.19
C LEU A 308 -8.48 -27.91 -0.63
N GLY A 309 -8.98 -28.58 -1.68
CA GLY A 309 -9.97 -28.04 -2.60
C GLY A 309 -10.49 -29.08 -3.56
N THR A 310 -11.18 -28.63 -4.60
CA THR A 310 -11.78 -29.48 -5.63
C THR A 310 -10.78 -29.82 -6.74
N GLN A 311 -11.09 -30.90 -7.49
CA GLN A 311 -10.32 -31.27 -8.69
C GLN A 311 -10.30 -30.14 -9.73
N GLU A 312 -11.41 -29.41 -9.88
CA GLU A 312 -11.49 -28.32 -10.86
C GLU A 312 -10.63 -27.13 -10.45
N GLN A 313 -10.65 -26.73 -9.17
CA GLN A 313 -9.76 -25.69 -8.66
C GLN A 313 -8.28 -26.02 -8.87
N LEU A 314 -7.88 -27.29 -8.67
CA LEU A 314 -6.51 -27.73 -8.95
C LEU A 314 -6.20 -27.67 -10.45
N ARG A 315 -7.14 -28.09 -11.30
CA ARG A 315 -6.98 -28.03 -12.76
C ARG A 315 -6.76 -26.60 -13.23
N GLU A 316 -7.59 -25.67 -12.77
CA GLU A 316 -7.49 -24.24 -13.06
C GLU A 316 -6.15 -23.67 -12.59
N ASP A 317 -5.72 -23.99 -11.36
CA ASP A 317 -4.46 -23.48 -10.82
C ASP A 317 -3.23 -23.97 -11.59
N VAL A 318 -3.20 -25.26 -11.96
CA VAL A 318 -2.13 -25.82 -12.80
C VAL A 318 -2.16 -25.19 -14.20
N LEU A 319 -3.34 -25.04 -14.80
CA LEU A 319 -3.48 -24.46 -16.13
C LEU A 319 -3.03 -22.99 -16.15
N ASP A 320 -3.47 -22.19 -15.18
CA ASP A 320 -3.08 -20.80 -15.02
C ASP A 320 -1.56 -20.66 -14.85
N ALA A 321 -0.95 -21.50 -14.01
CA ALA A 321 0.50 -21.50 -13.82
C ALA A 321 1.27 -21.88 -15.10
N ILE A 322 0.76 -22.83 -15.90
CA ILE A 322 1.34 -23.17 -17.21
C ILE A 322 1.23 -21.99 -18.17
N LEU A 323 0.07 -21.33 -18.24
CA LEU A 323 -0.13 -20.18 -19.11
C LEU A 323 0.73 -18.98 -18.69
N ASP A 324 0.83 -18.70 -17.39
CA ASP A 324 1.71 -17.65 -16.89
C ASP A 324 3.17 -17.92 -17.23
N ARG A 325 3.63 -19.16 -17.03
CA ARG A 325 5.01 -19.55 -17.33
C ARG A 325 5.32 -19.49 -18.82
N ALA A 326 4.39 -19.92 -19.67
CA ALA A 326 4.60 -19.95 -21.12
C ALA A 326 4.46 -18.56 -21.77
N PHE A 327 3.54 -17.72 -21.28
CA PHE A 327 3.13 -16.51 -21.99
C PHE A 327 3.38 -15.20 -21.22
N LEU A 328 3.26 -15.19 -19.90
CA LEU A 328 3.15 -13.96 -19.10
C LEU A 328 4.33 -13.73 -18.13
N THR A 329 5.47 -14.37 -18.39
CA THR A 329 6.70 -14.25 -17.59
C THR A 329 7.84 -13.68 -18.44
N GLY A 330 8.61 -12.75 -17.85
CA GLY A 330 9.85 -12.21 -18.42
C GLY A 330 9.71 -10.95 -19.28
N GLU A 331 8.48 -10.52 -19.58
CA GLU A 331 8.19 -9.31 -20.36
C GLU A 331 6.93 -8.60 -19.83
N PRO A 332 6.75 -7.29 -20.05
CA PRO A 332 5.52 -6.57 -19.72
C PRO A 332 4.29 -7.16 -20.41
N LEU A 333 3.11 -6.99 -19.78
CA LEU A 333 1.85 -7.43 -20.39
C LEU A 333 1.58 -6.67 -21.70
N PRO A 334 1.06 -7.34 -22.75
CA PRO A 334 0.78 -6.70 -24.02
C PRO A 334 -0.31 -5.63 -23.83
N ARG A 335 -0.09 -4.47 -24.44
CA ARG A 335 -1.02 -3.33 -24.43
C ARG A 335 -1.65 -3.06 -25.80
N ASN A 336 -1.29 -3.78 -26.84
CA ASN A 336 -1.84 -3.60 -28.19
C ASN A 336 -1.90 -4.94 -28.96
N PRO A 337 -2.61 -4.99 -30.10
CA PRO A 337 -2.82 -6.24 -30.84
C PRO A 337 -1.51 -6.86 -31.34
N ALA A 338 -0.54 -6.04 -31.76
CA ALA A 338 0.74 -6.52 -32.27
C ALA A 338 1.59 -7.17 -31.16
N ALA A 339 1.64 -6.55 -29.98
CA ALA A 339 2.30 -7.09 -28.80
C ALA A 339 1.66 -8.41 -28.35
N PHE A 340 0.32 -8.48 -28.37
CA PHE A 340 -0.41 -9.71 -28.05
C PHE A 340 -0.12 -10.84 -29.05
N ALA A 341 -0.12 -10.55 -30.36
CA ALA A 341 0.24 -11.52 -31.39
C ALA A 341 1.67 -12.05 -31.21
N ALA A 342 2.63 -11.14 -30.95
CA ALA A 342 4.01 -11.52 -30.71
C ALA A 342 4.17 -12.39 -29.46
N LEU A 343 3.43 -12.08 -28.39
CA LEU A 343 3.36 -12.88 -27.18
C LEU A 343 2.83 -14.29 -27.43
N LEU A 344 1.79 -14.44 -28.26
CA LEU A 344 1.25 -15.75 -28.64
C LEU A 344 2.30 -16.61 -29.36
N GLU A 345 3.01 -16.04 -30.34
CA GLU A 345 4.04 -16.77 -31.09
C GLU A 345 5.19 -17.23 -30.19
N ARG A 346 5.70 -16.34 -29.32
CA ARG A 346 6.76 -16.70 -28.34
C ARG A 346 6.27 -17.71 -27.31
N GLY A 347 5.02 -17.63 -26.87
CA GLY A 347 4.51 -18.52 -25.83
C GLY A 347 4.17 -19.92 -26.34
N LYS A 348 3.71 -20.05 -27.59
CA LYS A 348 3.45 -21.36 -28.22
C LYS A 348 4.69 -22.26 -28.23
N THR A 349 5.88 -21.70 -28.51
CA THR A 349 7.14 -22.47 -28.50
C THR A 349 7.54 -22.94 -27.10
N ARG A 350 7.14 -22.20 -26.07
CA ARG A 350 7.43 -22.50 -24.64
C ARG A 350 6.39 -23.40 -23.99
N LEU A 351 5.18 -23.51 -24.57
CA LEU A 351 4.03 -24.15 -23.94
C LEU A 351 4.28 -25.61 -23.53
N SER A 352 4.93 -26.39 -24.39
CA SER A 352 5.23 -27.81 -24.10
C SER A 352 6.17 -27.95 -22.89
N ALA A 353 7.25 -27.16 -22.87
CA ALA A 353 8.21 -27.15 -21.76
C ALA A 353 7.55 -26.68 -20.45
N ALA A 354 6.76 -25.61 -20.51
CA ALA A 354 6.02 -25.10 -19.35
C ALA A 354 5.02 -26.13 -18.79
N ARG A 355 4.30 -26.86 -19.66
CA ARG A 355 3.39 -27.94 -19.27
C ARG A 355 4.13 -29.04 -18.50
N ALA A 356 5.28 -29.49 -19.02
CA ALA A 356 6.07 -30.54 -18.39
C ALA A 356 6.66 -30.06 -17.04
N GLU A 357 7.25 -28.86 -17.03
CA GLU A 357 7.87 -28.26 -15.84
C GLU A 357 6.85 -28.09 -14.71
N ILE A 358 5.76 -27.37 -14.97
CA ILE A 358 4.75 -27.07 -13.95
C ILE A 358 4.01 -28.33 -13.50
N GLY A 359 3.68 -29.24 -14.43
CA GLY A 359 3.01 -30.50 -14.09
C GLY A 359 3.85 -31.41 -13.20
N GLN A 360 5.16 -31.52 -13.48
CA GLN A 360 6.09 -32.27 -12.64
C GLN A 360 6.27 -31.60 -11.27
N MET A 361 6.49 -30.28 -11.25
CA MET A 361 6.70 -29.51 -10.02
C MET A 361 5.47 -29.56 -9.11
N ALA A 362 4.26 -29.37 -9.65
CA ALA A 362 3.03 -29.46 -8.88
C ALA A 362 2.83 -30.86 -8.26
N ALA A 363 3.18 -31.92 -9.00
CA ALA A 363 3.11 -33.29 -8.50
C ALA A 363 4.09 -33.54 -7.35
N GLU A 364 5.34 -33.06 -7.46
CA GLU A 364 6.33 -33.18 -6.40
C GLU A 364 5.95 -32.39 -5.14
N ILE A 365 5.37 -31.19 -5.30
CA ILE A 365 4.91 -30.37 -4.18
C ILE A 365 3.77 -31.08 -3.45
N LEU A 366 2.77 -31.58 -4.18
CA LEU A 366 1.61 -32.23 -3.57
C LEU A 366 1.96 -33.57 -2.92
N GLU A 367 2.91 -34.33 -3.49
CA GLU A 367 3.45 -35.54 -2.88
C GLU A 367 4.15 -35.22 -1.55
N ALA A 368 5.07 -34.25 -1.53
CA ALA A 368 5.74 -33.82 -0.31
C ALA A 368 4.76 -33.27 0.75
N TYR A 369 3.73 -32.55 0.31
CA TYR A 369 2.66 -32.05 1.19
C TYR A 369 1.86 -33.19 1.82
N HIS A 370 1.52 -34.21 1.01
CA HIS A 370 0.82 -35.39 1.48
C HIS A 370 1.63 -36.16 2.52
N ASP A 371 2.94 -36.33 2.29
CA ASP A 371 3.85 -36.98 3.23
C ASP A 371 3.90 -36.26 4.58
N VAL A 372 4.01 -34.93 4.57
CA VAL A 372 3.97 -34.14 5.80
C VAL A 372 2.63 -34.32 6.52
N ARG A 373 1.50 -34.28 5.80
CA ARG A 373 0.18 -34.51 6.41
C ARG A 373 0.05 -35.90 7.01
N ARG A 374 0.66 -36.92 6.41
CA ARG A 374 0.71 -38.27 6.97
C ARG A 374 1.50 -38.29 8.27
N LEU A 375 2.70 -37.71 8.30
CA LEU A 375 3.52 -37.62 9.51
C LEU A 375 2.84 -36.84 10.64
N LEU A 376 2.07 -35.79 10.31
CA LEU A 376 1.32 -35.01 11.30
C LEU A 376 0.23 -35.81 11.99
N ARG A 377 -0.47 -36.71 11.27
CA ARG A 377 -1.46 -37.61 11.88
C ARG A 377 -0.82 -38.53 12.93
N ASP A 378 0.42 -38.95 12.68
CA ASP A 378 1.20 -39.81 13.56
C ASP A 378 1.91 -39.04 14.70
N ALA A 379 1.76 -37.70 14.75
CA ALA A 379 2.42 -36.82 15.71
C ALA A 379 1.48 -36.30 16.82
N ALA A 380 0.33 -36.95 17.04
CA ALA A 380 -0.61 -36.57 18.08
C ALA A 380 -0.01 -36.80 19.49
N SER A 381 0.45 -35.71 20.13
CA SER A 381 0.98 -35.72 21.50
C SER A 381 0.83 -34.34 22.14
N PRO A 382 0.37 -34.22 23.40
CA PRO A 382 0.34 -32.95 24.12
C PRO A 382 1.72 -32.28 24.23
N VAL A 383 2.80 -33.08 24.31
CA VAL A 383 4.18 -32.57 24.41
C VAL A 383 4.60 -31.81 23.15
N TRP A 384 4.05 -32.18 22.00
CA TRP A 384 4.41 -31.61 20.69
C TRP A 384 3.35 -30.63 20.17
N ALA A 385 2.29 -30.38 20.93
CA ALA A 385 1.11 -29.64 20.47
C ALA A 385 1.46 -28.28 19.85
N GLU A 386 2.33 -27.50 20.49
CA GLU A 386 2.69 -26.18 19.96
C GLU A 386 3.58 -26.23 18.71
N ALA A 387 4.45 -27.24 18.59
CA ALA A 387 5.27 -27.43 17.40
C ALA A 387 4.41 -27.91 16.22
N VAL A 388 3.47 -28.82 16.49
CA VAL A 388 2.48 -29.29 15.51
C VAL A 388 1.58 -28.13 15.05
N ALA A 389 1.12 -27.28 15.97
CA ALA A 389 0.34 -26.08 15.63
C ALA A 389 1.11 -25.10 14.74
N ASP A 390 2.38 -24.82 15.07
CA ASP A 390 3.27 -24.01 14.23
C ASP A 390 3.47 -24.63 12.83
N ILE A 391 3.59 -25.96 12.73
CA ILE A 391 3.71 -26.65 11.44
C ILE A 391 2.42 -26.56 10.62
N TYR A 392 1.24 -26.74 11.24
CA TYR A 392 -0.03 -26.53 10.54
C TYR A 392 -0.14 -25.10 10.00
N HIS A 393 0.25 -24.12 10.82
CA HIS A 393 0.29 -22.73 10.42
C HIS A 393 1.26 -22.49 9.25
N GLN A 394 2.46 -23.06 9.30
CA GLN A 394 3.45 -22.99 8.22
C GLN A 394 2.88 -23.60 6.92
N LEU A 395 2.29 -24.79 6.99
CA LEU A 395 1.72 -25.48 5.83
C LEU A 395 0.62 -24.67 5.14
N ALA A 396 -0.25 -24.02 5.91
CA ALA A 396 -1.33 -23.19 5.36
C ALA A 396 -0.81 -22.00 4.53
N HIS A 397 0.46 -21.61 4.71
CA HIS A 397 1.11 -20.54 3.93
C HIS A 397 1.99 -21.06 2.78
N LEU A 398 2.19 -22.38 2.70
CA LEU A 398 2.97 -23.02 1.62
C LEU A 398 2.07 -23.68 0.57
N VAL A 399 0.99 -24.33 1.01
CA VAL A 399 0.08 -25.07 0.14
C VAL A 399 -1.37 -24.79 0.56
N TYR A 400 -2.08 -24.10 -0.33
CA TYR A 400 -3.46 -23.64 -0.18
C TYR A 400 -4.13 -23.59 -1.57
N PRO A 401 -5.47 -23.43 -1.68
CA PRO A 401 -6.11 -23.29 -2.98
C PRO A 401 -5.56 -22.13 -3.81
N GLY A 402 -5.02 -22.42 -4.99
CA GLY A 402 -4.41 -21.42 -5.85
C GLY A 402 -2.92 -21.16 -5.60
N PHE A 403 -2.22 -22.00 -4.82
CA PHE A 403 -0.82 -21.76 -4.47
C PHE A 403 0.12 -21.75 -5.67
N LEU A 404 -0.18 -22.46 -6.77
CA LEU A 404 0.74 -22.52 -7.91
C LEU A 404 0.86 -21.17 -8.61
N ARG A 405 -0.27 -20.48 -8.82
CA ARG A 405 -0.27 -19.15 -9.45
C ARG A 405 0.07 -18.01 -8.49
N GLN A 406 -0.14 -18.20 -7.19
CA GLN A 406 0.07 -17.14 -6.17
C GLN A 406 1.47 -17.15 -5.57
N THR A 407 2.19 -18.28 -5.63
CA THR A 407 3.57 -18.36 -5.18
C THR A 407 4.48 -17.65 -6.18
N PRO A 408 5.36 -16.72 -5.75
CA PRO A 408 6.26 -16.05 -6.68
C PRO A 408 7.15 -17.06 -7.43
N PRO A 409 7.42 -16.85 -8.74
CA PRO A 409 8.10 -17.82 -9.59
C PRO A 409 9.47 -18.28 -9.08
N GLU A 410 10.20 -17.41 -8.38
CA GLU A 410 11.50 -17.69 -7.79
C GLU A 410 11.44 -18.60 -6.56
N TRP A 411 10.29 -18.68 -5.88
CA TRP A 411 10.10 -19.48 -4.67
C TRP A 411 9.35 -20.79 -4.92
N LEU A 412 8.51 -20.84 -5.97
CA LEU A 412 7.71 -22.02 -6.32
C LEU A 412 8.55 -23.31 -6.46
N PRO A 413 9.72 -23.32 -7.14
CA PRO A 413 10.57 -24.52 -7.25
C PRO A 413 11.14 -25.00 -5.92
N HIS A 414 11.10 -24.17 -4.87
CA HIS A 414 11.67 -24.49 -3.56
C HIS A 414 10.63 -25.07 -2.58
N LEU A 415 9.34 -25.03 -2.90
CA LEU A 415 8.28 -25.61 -2.07
C LEU A 415 8.53 -27.08 -1.68
N PRO A 416 8.98 -28.00 -2.57
CA PRO A 416 9.29 -29.37 -2.16
C PRO A 416 10.37 -29.45 -1.08
N ARG A 417 11.39 -28.57 -1.13
CA ARG A 417 12.46 -28.53 -0.13
C ARG A 417 11.93 -28.05 1.22
N TYR A 418 11.08 -27.03 1.25
CA TYR A 418 10.46 -26.55 2.49
C TYR A 418 9.56 -27.62 3.13
N LEU A 419 8.77 -28.33 2.32
CA LEU A 419 7.93 -29.44 2.81
C LEU A 419 8.77 -30.60 3.34
N ARG A 420 9.85 -30.99 2.65
CA ARG A 420 10.80 -32.00 3.16
C ARG A 420 11.49 -31.54 4.46
N ALA A 421 11.79 -30.25 4.61
CA ALA A 421 12.34 -29.71 5.85
C ALA A 421 11.36 -29.86 7.03
N ILE A 422 10.05 -29.68 6.79
CA ILE A 422 9.01 -29.96 7.79
C ILE A 422 9.00 -31.44 8.17
N ALA A 423 9.10 -32.36 7.20
CA ALA A 423 9.16 -33.79 7.47
C ALA A 423 10.39 -34.15 8.33
N VAL A 424 11.56 -33.60 8.02
CA VAL A 424 12.79 -33.74 8.82
C VAL A 424 12.58 -33.22 10.25
N ARG A 425 11.96 -32.04 10.39
CA ARG A 425 11.64 -31.44 11.69
C ARG A 425 10.75 -32.37 12.53
N LEU A 426 9.67 -32.90 11.94
CA LEU A 426 8.75 -33.82 12.63
C LEU A 426 9.46 -35.08 13.13
N ASN A 427 10.39 -35.63 12.35
CA ASN A 427 11.18 -36.78 12.76
C ASN A 427 12.14 -36.45 13.92
N LYS A 428 12.81 -35.29 13.86
CA LYS A 428 13.74 -34.83 14.93
C LYS A 428 13.01 -34.40 16.20
N LEU A 429 11.76 -33.92 16.09
CA LEU A 429 10.93 -33.45 17.22
C LEU A 429 10.73 -34.53 18.28
N ARG A 430 10.63 -35.80 17.85
CA ARG A 430 10.48 -36.96 18.74
C ARG A 430 11.69 -37.18 19.66
N GLN A 431 12.87 -36.75 19.22
CA GLN A 431 14.14 -36.99 19.93
C GLN A 431 14.59 -35.78 20.76
N ALA A 432 14.30 -34.56 20.30
CA ALA A 432 14.80 -33.33 20.93
C ALA A 432 13.76 -32.19 20.96
N PRO A 433 12.65 -32.34 21.70
CA PRO A 433 11.57 -31.35 21.73
C PRO A 433 11.99 -29.99 22.30
N ASP A 434 12.91 -29.94 23.27
CA ASP A 434 13.38 -28.66 23.82
C ASP A 434 14.23 -27.87 22.84
N LYS A 435 15.01 -28.54 21.97
CA LYS A 435 15.75 -27.88 20.88
C LYS A 435 14.81 -27.27 19.85
N ASP A 436 13.69 -27.95 19.55
CA ASP A 436 12.65 -27.38 18.69
C ASP A 436 12.05 -26.14 19.32
N ARG A 437 11.68 -26.19 20.61
CA ARG A 437 11.08 -25.08 21.35
C ARG A 437 11.92 -23.80 21.25
N LEU A 438 13.24 -23.89 21.48
CA LEU A 438 14.16 -22.76 21.41
C LEU A 438 14.25 -22.16 19.99
N ARG A 439 14.39 -23.02 18.97
CA ARG A 439 14.47 -22.61 17.56
C ARG A 439 13.17 -21.96 17.09
N ARG A 440 12.04 -22.58 17.43
CA ARG A 440 10.68 -22.11 17.12
C ARG A 440 10.40 -20.73 17.72
N SER A 441 10.85 -20.43 18.95
CA SER A 441 10.55 -19.13 19.57
C SER A 441 11.11 -17.94 18.79
N ASP A 442 12.30 -18.06 18.21
CA ASP A 442 12.87 -16.98 17.38
C ASP A 442 12.09 -16.79 16.07
N ILE A 443 11.70 -17.89 15.42
CA ILE A 443 10.91 -17.84 14.20
C ILE A 443 9.53 -17.24 14.47
N LEU A 444 8.85 -17.64 15.55
CA LEU A 444 7.52 -17.12 15.89
C LEU A 444 7.55 -15.61 16.17
N ARG A 445 8.62 -15.09 16.81
CA ARG A 445 8.79 -13.65 17.03
C ARG A 445 8.84 -12.88 15.70
N LEU A 446 9.70 -13.32 14.78
CA LEU A 446 9.83 -12.69 13.45
C LEU A 446 8.56 -12.87 12.61
N TRP A 447 7.93 -14.03 12.70
CA TRP A 447 6.71 -14.34 11.98
C TRP A 447 5.54 -13.47 12.44
N ALA A 448 5.37 -13.29 13.76
CA ALA A 448 4.32 -12.42 14.30
C ALA A 448 4.52 -10.95 13.86
N ALA A 449 5.77 -10.49 13.74
CA ALA A 449 6.07 -9.17 13.19
C ALA A 449 5.67 -9.07 11.71
N CYS A 450 6.05 -10.07 10.91
CA CYS A 450 5.65 -10.19 9.51
C CYS A 450 4.13 -10.17 9.33
N GLN A 451 3.39 -10.95 10.11
CA GLN A 451 1.92 -11.01 10.04
C GLN A 451 1.25 -9.68 10.39
N ARG A 452 1.75 -8.95 11.40
CA ARG A 452 1.22 -7.62 11.73
C ARG A 452 1.39 -6.64 10.58
N GLN A 453 2.57 -6.61 9.97
CA GLN A 453 2.81 -5.76 8.80
C GLN A 453 1.93 -6.18 7.62
N TRP A 454 1.78 -7.49 7.40
CA TRP A 454 0.97 -7.99 6.30
C TRP A 454 -0.51 -7.63 6.45
N ALA A 455 -1.03 -7.68 7.68
CA ALA A 455 -2.39 -7.24 7.98
C ALA A 455 -2.55 -5.74 7.75
N GLN A 456 -1.57 -4.92 8.14
CA GLN A 456 -1.57 -3.47 7.85
C GLN A 456 -1.50 -3.19 6.36
N ASP A 457 -0.63 -3.88 5.62
CA ASP A 457 -0.47 -3.74 4.17
C ASP A 457 -1.73 -4.20 3.42
N ALA A 458 -2.36 -5.31 3.83
CA ALA A 458 -3.65 -5.74 3.28
C ALA A 458 -4.76 -4.72 3.56
N VAL A 459 -4.80 -4.20 4.80
CA VAL A 459 -5.67 -3.10 5.20
C VAL A 459 -5.29 -1.80 4.51
N ARG A 460 -4.17 -1.67 3.79
CA ARG A 460 -3.83 -0.47 3.00
C ARG A 460 -3.79 -0.75 1.50
N GLU A 461 -4.09 -1.98 1.08
CA GLU A 461 -3.87 -2.49 -0.28
C GLU A 461 -2.46 -2.21 -0.81
N ARG A 462 -1.51 -2.11 0.12
CA ARG A 462 -0.11 -1.85 -0.16
C ARG A 462 0.54 -3.16 -0.59
N HIS A 463 1.13 -3.14 -1.77
CA HIS A 463 2.02 -4.21 -2.18
C HIS A 463 3.43 -3.91 -1.67
N ASN A 464 3.98 -4.81 -0.86
CA ASN A 464 5.32 -4.69 -0.32
C ASN A 464 6.17 -5.90 -0.74
N PRO A 465 6.89 -5.80 -1.88
CA PRO A 465 7.74 -6.88 -2.38
C PRO A 465 8.78 -7.34 -1.36
N GLU A 466 9.33 -6.43 -0.57
CA GLU A 466 10.33 -6.75 0.45
C GLU A 466 9.74 -7.55 1.61
N LEU A 467 8.48 -7.29 1.99
CA LEU A 467 7.78 -8.10 2.98
C LEU A 467 7.51 -9.53 2.46
N ILE A 468 7.16 -9.66 1.19
CA ILE A 468 7.01 -10.96 0.52
C ILE A 468 8.35 -11.69 0.52
N HIS A 469 9.44 -11.02 0.15
CA HIS A 469 10.78 -11.61 0.20
C HIS A 469 11.17 -12.05 1.62
N PHE A 470 10.96 -11.19 2.62
CA PHE A 470 11.21 -11.49 4.03
C PHE A 470 10.45 -12.73 4.50
N ARG A 471 9.17 -12.87 4.10
CA ARG A 471 8.36 -14.06 4.38
C ARG A 471 9.06 -15.33 3.91
N TRP A 472 9.62 -15.34 2.71
CA TRP A 472 10.29 -16.53 2.18
C TRP A 472 11.63 -16.81 2.86
N LEU A 473 12.35 -15.78 3.29
CA LEU A 473 13.53 -15.98 4.11
C LEU A 473 13.22 -16.61 5.48
N LEU A 474 11.98 -16.50 6.00
CA LEU A 474 11.56 -17.28 7.17
C LEU A 474 11.51 -18.78 6.88
N GLU A 475 11.19 -19.20 5.64
CA GLU A 475 11.30 -20.61 5.26
C GLU A 475 12.77 -21.05 5.17
N GLU A 476 13.65 -20.19 4.64
CA GLU A 476 15.09 -20.46 4.68
C GLU A 476 15.61 -20.60 6.12
N LEU A 477 15.14 -19.75 7.05
CA LEU A 477 15.47 -19.86 8.46
C LEU A 477 14.98 -21.17 9.05
N ARG A 478 13.77 -21.62 8.69
CA ARG A 478 13.25 -22.93 9.11
C ARG A 478 14.12 -24.07 8.58
N VAL A 479 14.57 -24.01 7.33
CA VAL A 479 15.51 -25.00 6.78
C VAL A 479 16.83 -24.98 7.54
N SER A 480 17.43 -23.81 7.77
CA SER A 480 18.73 -23.71 8.47
C SER A 480 18.66 -24.15 9.94
N GLN A 481 17.51 -24.02 10.58
CA GLN A 481 17.32 -24.42 11.97
C GLN A 481 16.91 -25.89 12.11
N PHE A 482 16.08 -26.45 11.22
CA PHE A 482 15.51 -27.79 11.42
C PHE A 482 16.08 -28.86 10.49
N ALA A 483 16.56 -28.49 9.31
CA ALA A 483 16.95 -29.41 8.24
C ALA A 483 18.20 -28.93 7.49
N GLN A 484 19.31 -28.73 8.22
CA GLN A 484 20.58 -28.23 7.70
C GLN A 484 21.12 -29.05 6.52
N GLU A 485 20.85 -30.35 6.53
CA GLU A 485 21.21 -31.28 5.45
C GLU A 485 20.63 -30.89 4.08
N LEU A 486 19.52 -30.15 4.04
CA LEU A 486 18.86 -29.74 2.80
C LEU A 486 19.45 -28.46 2.18
N LYS A 487 20.30 -27.75 2.94
CA LYS A 487 20.93 -26.46 2.59
C LYS A 487 19.92 -25.33 2.30
N THR A 488 20.36 -24.10 2.50
CA THR A 488 19.59 -22.89 2.16
C THR A 488 20.02 -22.34 0.80
N ILE A 489 19.12 -21.62 0.11
CA ILE A 489 19.50 -20.96 -1.16
C ILE A 489 20.36 -19.72 -0.92
N THR A 490 20.18 -19.09 0.25
CA THR A 490 20.92 -17.91 0.67
C THR A 490 21.36 -18.06 2.13
N PRO A 491 22.50 -17.47 2.53
CA PRO A 491 22.93 -17.45 3.92
C PRO A 491 21.95 -16.69 4.84
N VAL A 492 21.24 -17.39 5.72
CA VAL A 492 20.22 -16.84 6.63
C VAL A 492 20.54 -17.11 8.11
N SER A 493 20.19 -16.17 8.99
CA SER A 493 20.24 -16.34 10.45
C SER A 493 19.20 -15.45 11.12
N VAL A 494 18.89 -15.71 12.39
CA VAL A 494 17.97 -14.87 13.19
C VAL A 494 18.44 -13.42 13.19
N LYS A 495 19.74 -13.19 13.48
CA LYS A 495 20.33 -11.85 13.51
C LYS A 495 20.18 -11.10 12.18
N ARG A 496 20.42 -11.78 11.04
CA ARG A 496 20.27 -11.15 9.72
C ARG A 496 18.83 -10.76 9.43
N LEU A 497 17.88 -11.61 9.79
CA LEU A 497 16.46 -11.29 9.61
C LEU A 497 15.99 -10.19 10.56
N GLU A 498 16.52 -10.10 11.77
CA GLU A 498 16.25 -8.96 12.65
C GLU A 498 16.79 -7.65 12.08
N GLU A 499 17.99 -7.66 11.49
CA GLU A 499 18.57 -6.48 10.81
C GLU A 499 17.74 -6.08 9.58
N GLN A 500 17.34 -7.04 8.75
CA GLN A 500 16.49 -6.80 7.59
C GLN A 500 15.10 -6.29 8.00
N TRP A 501 14.51 -6.86 9.05
CA TRP A 501 13.23 -6.39 9.58
C TRP A 501 13.29 -4.93 10.05
N LYS A 502 14.38 -4.53 10.71
CA LYS A 502 14.61 -3.12 11.09
C LYS A 502 14.71 -2.18 9.89
N SER A 503 15.18 -2.68 8.74
CA SER A 503 15.18 -1.89 7.50
C SER A 503 13.81 -1.83 6.83
N LEU A 504 12.96 -2.85 7.03
CA LEU A 504 11.59 -2.90 6.51
C LEU A 504 10.61 -2.06 7.32
N ALA A 505 10.86 -1.91 8.61
CA ALA A 505 10.06 -1.11 9.52
C ALA A 505 10.35 0.40 9.41
N ARG A 506 11.49 0.78 8.81
CA ARG A 506 11.85 2.16 8.48
C ARG A 506 11.31 2.56 7.12
#